data_AF-A0A4R5QJN2-F1
#
_entry.id   AF-A0A4R5QJN2-F1
#
_cell.length_a   1.000
_cell.length_b   1.000
_cell.length_c   1.000
_cell.angle_alpha   90.00
_cell.angle_beta   90.00
_cell.angle_gamma   90.00
#
_symmetry.space_group_name_H-M   'P 1'
#
loop_
_entity.id
_entity.type
_entity.pdbx_description
1 polymer ?
#
loop_
_entity_poly.entity_id
_entity_poly.type
_entity_poly.pdbx_seq_one_letter_code
_entity_poly.pdbx_strand_id
1 'polypeptide(L)'
;MDALMLSGSRRKSVGLAYLLLTFFGLFGLHRLYLGRSLSGAGMAAITLLSIPLIWSGLGLLGFVTTGTWALADALLIPSMARETNQAMPALA
;
A
#
# COMPACT_ATOMS: atom_id res chain seq x y z
N MET A 1 38.13 7.94 -6.82
CA MET A 1 37.26 7.28 -7.83
C MET A 1 36.32 6.31 -7.10
N ASP A 2 35.82 6.73 -5.93
CA ASP A 2 35.22 5.87 -4.90
C ASP A 2 33.74 6.23 -4.64
N ALA A 3 33.16 7.07 -5.49
CA ALA A 3 31.78 7.55 -5.37
C ALA A 3 30.75 6.68 -6.12
N LEU A 4 31.16 5.58 -6.76
CA LEU A 4 30.31 4.82 -7.70
C LEU A 4 29.77 3.48 -7.17
N MET A 5 30.10 3.07 -5.94
CA MET A 5 29.84 1.69 -5.48
C MET A 5 28.87 1.53 -4.28
N LEU A 6 28.32 2.61 -3.71
CA LEU A 6 27.41 2.53 -2.54
C LEU A 6 26.02 3.18 -2.72
N SER A 7 25.62 3.56 -3.95
CA SER A 7 24.21 3.85 -4.25
C SER A 7 23.47 2.54 -4.52
N GLY A 8 23.44 1.68 -3.51
CA GLY A 8 22.60 0.49 -3.48
C GLY A 8 21.15 0.93 -3.54
N SER A 9 20.59 0.88 -4.75
CA SER A 9 19.19 1.06 -5.11
C SER A 9 18.21 0.90 -3.94
N ARG A 10 17.90 2.01 -3.26
CA ARG A 10 16.80 2.08 -2.29
C ARG A 10 15.44 2.20 -3.00
N ARG A 11 15.31 1.59 -4.20
CA ARG A 11 14.07 1.59 -4.97
C ARG A 11 13.10 0.67 -4.24
N LYS A 12 11.92 1.21 -3.89
CA LYS A 12 10.87 0.38 -3.29
C LYS A 12 10.39 -0.60 -4.35
N SER A 13 10.37 -1.89 -4.03
CA SER A 13 10.05 -2.94 -4.98
C SER A 13 8.54 -2.98 -5.23
N VAL A 14 8.15 -2.77 -6.49
CA VAL A 14 6.76 -2.90 -6.96
C VAL A 14 6.24 -4.31 -6.71
N GLY A 15 7.10 -5.32 -6.88
CA GLY A 15 6.75 -6.72 -6.63
C GLY A 15 6.39 -6.98 -5.17
N LEU A 16 7.11 -6.36 -4.22
CA LEU A 16 6.74 -6.42 -2.80
C LEU A 16 5.41 -5.73 -2.53
N ALA A 17 5.13 -4.58 -3.16
CA ALA A 17 3.83 -3.92 -3.02
C ALA A 17 2.66 -4.79 -3.50
N TYR A 18 2.81 -5.51 -4.60
CA TYR A 18 1.82 -6.49 -5.07
C TYR A 18 1.70 -7.72 -4.16
N LEU A 19 2.80 -8.19 -3.58
CA LEU A 19 2.78 -9.29 -2.62
C LEU A 19 2.03 -8.88 -1.34
N LEU A 20 2.29 -7.67 -0.83
CA LEU A 20 1.57 -7.09 0.29
C LEU A 20 0.10 -6.82 -0.03
N LEU A 21 -0.22 -6.46 -1.29
CA LEU A 21 -1.61 -6.34 -1.73
C LEU A 21 -2.32 -7.71 -1.71
N THR A 22 -1.67 -8.77 -2.16
CA THR A 22 -2.28 -10.11 -2.24
C THR A 22 -2.51 -10.72 -0.85
N PHE A 23 -1.53 -10.61 0.05
CA PHE A 23 -1.63 -11.19 1.40
C PHE A 23 -2.30 -10.28 2.43
N PHE A 24 -2.19 -8.97 2.24
CA PHE A 24 -2.53 -7.96 3.25
C PHE A 24 -3.31 -6.76 2.68
N GLY A 25 -3.90 -6.93 1.48
CA GLY A 25 -4.63 -5.90 0.75
C GLY A 25 -5.77 -5.27 1.54
N LEU A 26 -6.56 -6.08 2.23
CA LEU A 26 -7.68 -5.61 3.06
C LEU A 26 -7.21 -4.83 4.29
N PHE A 27 -6.01 -5.06 4.78
CA PHE A 27 -5.44 -4.38 5.95
C PHE A 27 -4.67 -3.10 5.59
N GLY A 28 -4.53 -2.75 4.29
CA GLY A 28 -3.89 -1.49 3.87
C GLY A 28 -2.36 -1.44 4.00
N LEU A 29 -1.70 -2.58 4.26
CA LEU A 29 -0.24 -2.63 4.48
C LEU A 29 0.59 -2.27 3.23
N HIS A 30 0.03 -2.49 2.04
CA HIS A 30 0.65 -2.09 0.77
C HIS A 30 0.86 -0.57 0.66
N ARG A 31 -0.08 0.25 1.19
CA ARG A 31 0.02 1.72 1.21
C ARG A 31 1.04 2.23 2.23
N LEU A 32 1.17 1.56 3.36
CA LEU A 32 2.22 1.82 4.36
C LEU A 32 3.62 1.63 3.76
N TYR A 33 3.82 0.56 3.00
CA TYR A 33 5.10 0.29 2.32
C TYR A 33 5.47 1.38 1.29
N LEU A 34 4.49 1.84 0.52
CA LEU A 34 4.69 2.89 -0.48
C LEU A 34 4.86 4.30 0.13
N GLY A 35 4.65 4.48 1.43
CA GLY A 35 4.80 5.77 2.13
C GLY A 35 3.52 6.60 2.23
N ARG A 36 2.36 6.00 1.93
CA ARG A 36 1.02 6.58 2.14
C ARG A 36 0.39 6.03 3.42
N SER A 37 0.99 6.35 4.57
CA SER A 37 0.55 5.87 5.89
C SER A 37 -0.88 6.33 6.26
N LEU A 38 -1.24 7.58 5.94
CA LEU A 38 -2.52 8.17 6.32
C LEU A 38 -3.73 7.41 5.75
N SER A 39 -3.65 7.06 4.46
CA SER A 39 -4.74 6.36 3.80
C SER A 39 -4.69 4.84 3.99
N GLY A 40 -3.51 4.25 4.20
CA GLY A 40 -3.40 2.86 4.66
C GLY A 40 -4.03 2.68 6.05
N ALA A 41 -3.83 3.65 6.94
CA ALA A 41 -4.46 3.66 8.26
C ALA A 41 -5.99 3.79 8.19
N GLY A 42 -6.53 4.63 7.29
CA GLY A 42 -7.97 4.72 7.06
C GLY A 42 -8.57 3.40 6.57
N MET A 43 -7.88 2.71 5.65
CA MET A 43 -8.29 1.41 5.13
C MET A 43 -8.27 0.33 6.22
N ALA A 44 -7.21 0.30 7.03
CA ALA A 44 -7.10 -0.59 8.18
C ALA A 44 -8.21 -0.32 9.21
N ALA A 45 -8.50 0.95 9.50
CA ALA A 45 -9.55 1.33 10.44
C ALA A 45 -10.94 0.86 9.97
N ILE A 46 -11.27 1.02 8.68
CA ILE A 46 -12.53 0.53 8.11
C ILE A 46 -12.60 -0.99 8.19
N THR A 47 -11.54 -1.70 7.80
CA THR A 47 -11.51 -3.16 7.91
C THR A 47 -11.64 -3.62 9.36
N LEU A 48 -10.95 -2.97 10.31
CA LEU A 48 -11.01 -3.30 11.73
C LEU A 48 -12.40 -3.03 12.33
N LEU A 49 -13.06 -1.94 11.94
CA LEU A 49 -14.46 -1.67 12.29
C LEU A 49 -15.40 -2.72 11.68
N SER A 50 -15.07 -3.22 10.49
CA SER A 50 -15.91 -4.20 9.77
C SER A 50 -15.83 -5.61 10.36
N ILE A 51 -14.77 -5.96 11.10
CA ILE A 51 -14.61 -7.27 11.75
C ILE A 51 -15.75 -7.59 12.74
N PRO A 52 -16.04 -6.75 13.76
CA PRO A 52 -17.15 -7.03 14.67
C PRO A 52 -18.52 -6.90 13.99
N LEU A 53 -18.63 -6.05 12.96
CA LEU A 53 -19.86 -5.88 12.17
C LEU A 53 -20.14 -7.08 11.25
N ILE A 54 -19.20 -8.01 11.07
CA ILE A 54 -19.41 -9.19 10.23
C ILE A 54 -20.52 -10.08 10.81
N TRP A 55 -20.66 -10.11 12.13
CA TRP A 55 -21.68 -10.90 12.84
C TRP A 55 -23.11 -10.41 12.57
N SER A 56 -23.27 -9.13 12.22
CA SER A 56 -24.56 -8.54 11.84
C SER A 56 -24.80 -8.54 10.32
N GLY A 57 -23.89 -9.11 9.52
CA GLY A 57 -23.92 -9.06 8.06
C GLY A 57 -23.51 -7.72 7.46
N LEU A 58 -23.52 -6.63 8.24
CA LEU A 58 -23.15 -5.28 7.79
C LEU A 58 -21.65 -5.17 7.47
N GLY A 59 -20.81 -5.99 8.12
CA GLY A 59 -19.37 -6.05 7.89
C GLY A 59 -18.99 -6.45 6.47
N LEU A 60 -19.85 -7.22 5.77
CA LEU A 60 -19.63 -7.59 4.36
C LEU A 60 -19.54 -6.37 3.46
N LEU A 61 -20.34 -5.33 3.71
CA LEU A 61 -20.28 -4.08 2.95
C LEU A 61 -18.93 -3.38 3.12
N GLY A 62 -18.38 -3.42 4.34
CA GLY A 62 -17.05 -2.92 4.64
C GLY A 62 -15.95 -3.68 3.89
N PHE A 63 -16.02 -5.01 3.86
CA PHE A 63 -15.08 -5.85 3.10
C PHE A 63 -15.18 -5.66 1.59
N VAL A 64 -16.40 -5.51 1.04
CA VAL A 64 -16.58 -5.21 -0.39
C VAL A 64 -16.04 -3.82 -0.73
N THR A 65 -16.24 -2.85 0.16
CA THR A 65 -15.71 -1.50 0.01
C THR A 65 -14.18 -1.51 0.03
N THR A 66 -13.54 -2.12 1.03
CA THR A 66 -12.08 -2.21 1.10
C THR A 66 -11.49 -3.12 0.04
N GLY A 67 -12.19 -4.16 -0.41
CA GLY A 67 -11.80 -4.99 -1.54
C GLY A 67 -11.80 -4.20 -2.86
N THR A 68 -12.88 -3.48 -3.16
CA THR A 68 -12.98 -2.62 -4.35
C THR A 68 -11.93 -1.51 -4.31
N TRP A 69 -11.71 -0.92 -3.13
CA TRP A 69 -10.67 0.08 -2.95
C TRP A 69 -9.26 -0.51 -3.13
N ALA A 70 -9.00 -1.74 -2.65
CA ALA A 70 -7.72 -2.42 -2.87
C ALA A 70 -7.47 -2.73 -4.35
N LEU A 71 -8.50 -3.07 -5.12
CA LEU A 71 -8.41 -3.23 -6.58
C LEU A 71 -8.07 -1.91 -7.28
N ALA A 72 -8.71 -0.80 -6.89
CA ALA A 72 -8.36 0.52 -7.39
C ALA A 72 -6.91 0.88 -7.03
N ASP A 73 -6.47 0.51 -5.83
CA ASP A 73 -5.10 0.75 -5.39
C ASP A 73 -4.09 -0.07 -6.19
N ALA A 74 -4.42 -1.29 -6.62
CA ALA A 74 -3.58 -2.10 -7.51
C ALA A 74 -3.17 -1.36 -8.79
N LEU A 75 -4.10 -0.58 -9.36
CA LEU A 75 -3.85 0.26 -10.53
C LEU A 75 -3.03 1.52 -10.19
N LEU A 76 -3.10 1.99 -8.95
CA LEU A 76 -2.35 3.16 -8.45
C LEU A 76 -0.95 2.80 -7.92
N ILE A 77 -0.66 1.53 -7.58
CA ILE A 77 0.68 1.05 -7.20
C ILE A 77 1.77 1.48 -8.21
N PRO A 78 1.63 1.31 -9.54
CA PRO A 78 2.67 1.70 -10.49
C PRO A 78 2.93 3.22 -10.51
N SER A 79 1.92 4.06 -10.31
CA SER A 79 2.12 5.51 -10.22
C SER A 79 2.78 5.90 -8.90
N MET A 80 2.32 5.33 -7.77
CA MET A 80 2.90 5.56 -6.44
C MET A 80 4.36 5.12 -6.36
N ALA A 81 4.71 3.99 -6.99
CA ALA A 81 6.07 3.50 -7.06
C ALA A 81 6.97 4.40 -7.92
N ARG A 82 6.44 4.98 -9.01
CA ARG A 82 7.17 5.97 -9.83
C ARG A 82 7.44 7.25 -9.03
N GLU A 83 6.44 7.81 -8.36
CA GLU A 83 6.59 9.01 -7.53
C GLU A 83 7.63 8.80 -6.42
N THR A 84 7.56 7.66 -5.73
CA THR A 84 8.50 7.37 -4.63
C THR A 84 9.94 7.21 -5.12
N ASN A 85 10.13 6.59 -6.30
CA ASN A 85 11.45 6.44 -6.90
C ASN A 85 11.98 7.73 -7.55
N GLN A 86 11.10 8.67 -7.92
CA GLN A 86 11.44 9.99 -8.47
C GLN A 86 11.69 11.06 -7.39
N ALA A 87 11.23 10.85 -6.15
CA ALA A 87 11.57 11.72 -5.02
C ALA A 87 12.99 11.48 -4.47
N MET A 88 13.51 10.26 -4.62
CA MET A 88 14.85 9.86 -4.16
C MET A 88 16.08 10.34 -4.99
N PRO A 89 16.01 10.78 -6.27
CA PRO A 89 17.15 11.30 -7.01
C PRO A 89 17.40 12.81 -6.81
N ALA A 90 16.45 13.58 -6.27
CA ALA A 90 16.55 15.04 -6.22
C ALA A 90 17.25 15.59 -4.95
N LEU A 91 17.58 14.71 -3.99
CA LEU A 91 18.16 15.07 -2.68
C LEU A 91 19.55 14.44 -2.43
N ALA A 92 20.18 13.88 -3.47
CA ALA A 92 21.51 13.26 -3.41
C ALA A 92 22.50 14.05 -4.28
#